data_AF-A0A4U7JAK4-F1
#
_entry.id   AF-A0A4U7JAK4-F1
#
_cell.length_a   1.000
_cell.length_b   1.000
_cell.length_c   1.000
_cell.angle_alpha   90.00
_cell.angle_beta   90.00
_cell.angle_gamma   90.00
#
_symmetry.space_group_name_H-M   'P 1'
#
loop_
_entity.id
_entity.type
_entity.pdbx_description
1 polymer ?
#
loop_
_entity_poly.entity_id
_entity_poly.type
_entity_poly.pdbx_seq_one_letter_code
_entity_poly.pdbx_strand_id
1 'polypeptide(L)'
;MTNIIDFLLNILLISILEESYVVVATLILLRMTNMIVFNKKLVTSILVPAVISNILRYFFNIDMTIIFIVFILTMVVIICLLYKQKTLKRIFAVFSFVSVACMINAMLEIVNFKVIMLCTSINEFNLKDNIINAFVSSLPIRVVELGIIVLYLRKRKYFDEKINTNIWKTLIKDEELALFSLIASVFNIIWIVAAVKIFVLDKFLINSSLETQTTLLILMGVIVVPIIIYICLFFSVYNIQAREAYIERLNTDLIKARENLAKNEIHRDNYKGNY
;
A
#
# COMPACT_ATOMS: atom_id res chain seq x y z
N MET A 1 25.95 -22.28 -17.19
CA MET A 1 25.15 -21.29 -17.93
C MET A 1 23.69 -21.54 -17.58
N THR A 2 23.19 -20.89 -16.53
CA THR A 2 21.75 -20.76 -16.30
C THR A 2 21.16 -20.09 -17.54
N ASN A 3 20.21 -20.75 -18.19
CA ASN A 3 19.86 -20.43 -19.57
C ASN A 3 19.20 -19.05 -19.62
N ILE A 4 19.50 -18.26 -20.66
CA ILE A 4 18.75 -17.04 -21.00
C ILE A 4 17.23 -17.30 -21.01
N ILE A 5 16.85 -18.53 -21.33
CA ILE A 5 15.49 -19.06 -21.26
C ILE A 5 14.93 -18.98 -19.83
N ASP A 6 15.68 -19.39 -18.80
CA ASP A 6 15.26 -19.34 -17.40
C ASP A 6 15.06 -17.90 -16.92
N PHE A 7 15.94 -16.99 -17.35
CA PHE A 7 15.80 -15.55 -17.09
C PHE A 7 14.53 -14.98 -17.73
N LEU A 8 14.27 -15.28 -19.00
CA LEU A 8 13.07 -14.82 -19.71
C LEU A 8 11.79 -15.41 -19.12
N LEU A 9 11.80 -16.70 -18.77
CA LEU A 9 10.68 -17.38 -18.14
C LEU A 9 10.36 -16.79 -16.77
N ASN A 10 11.37 -16.47 -15.96
CA ASN A 10 11.15 -15.86 -14.65
C ASN A 10 10.50 -14.47 -14.78
N ILE A 11 10.99 -13.64 -15.70
CA ILE A 11 10.37 -12.34 -15.99
C ILE A 11 8.91 -12.52 -16.44
N LEU A 12 8.65 -13.40 -17.41
CA LEU A 12 7.33 -13.55 -18.02
C LEU A 12 6.30 -14.15 -17.07
N LEU A 13 6.67 -15.19 -16.33
CA LEU A 13 5.72 -15.98 -15.55
C LEU A 13 5.56 -15.47 -14.13
N ILE A 14 6.61 -14.92 -13.52
CA ILE A 14 6.61 -14.62 -12.09
C ILE A 14 6.65 -13.11 -11.89
N SER A 15 7.73 -12.45 -12.33
CA SER A 15 7.96 -11.05 -12.01
C SER A 15 6.85 -10.16 -12.56
N ILE A 16 6.53 -10.22 -13.86
CA ILE A 16 5.51 -9.32 -14.46
C ILE A 16 4.18 -9.38 -13.69
N LEU A 17 3.79 -10.55 -13.17
CA LEU A 17 2.57 -10.69 -12.37
C LEU A 17 2.71 -9.98 -11.01
N GLU A 18 3.81 -10.21 -10.29
CA GLU A 18 4.15 -9.53 -9.03
C GLU A 18 4.15 -8.01 -9.18
N GLU A 19 4.90 -7.52 -10.15
CA GLU A 19 5.03 -6.10 -10.37
C GLU A 19 3.72 -5.47 -10.85
N SER A 20 2.91 -6.21 -11.62
CA SER A 20 1.59 -5.72 -12.04
C SER A 20 0.68 -5.48 -10.84
N TYR A 21 0.66 -6.38 -9.86
CA TYR A 21 -0.13 -6.19 -8.64
C TYR A 21 0.36 -4.97 -7.87
N VAL A 22 1.66 -4.86 -7.61
CA VAL A 22 2.24 -3.74 -6.83
C VAL A 22 1.95 -2.39 -7.50
N VAL A 23 2.13 -2.28 -8.81
CA VAL A 23 1.85 -1.04 -9.56
C VAL A 23 0.37 -0.69 -9.51
N VAL A 24 -0.51 -1.65 -9.78
CA VAL A 24 -1.96 -1.41 -9.83
C VAL A 24 -2.50 -1.07 -8.44
N ALA A 25 -2.08 -1.79 -7.40
CA ALA A 25 -2.41 -1.50 -6.01
C ALA A 25 -1.93 -0.10 -5.61
N THR A 26 -0.72 0.29 -6.00
CA THR A 26 -0.19 1.63 -5.75
C THR A 26 -1.04 2.70 -6.43
N LEU A 27 -1.42 2.52 -7.69
CA LEU A 27 -2.28 3.46 -8.41
C LEU A 27 -3.68 3.57 -7.80
N ILE A 28 -4.21 2.46 -7.30
CA ILE A 28 -5.46 2.43 -6.53
C ILE A 28 -5.32 3.28 -5.27
N LEU A 29 -4.27 3.07 -4.47
CA LEU A 29 -4.04 3.79 -3.23
C LEU A 29 -3.79 5.30 -3.47
N LEU A 30 -3.14 5.64 -4.58
CA LEU A 30 -2.97 7.02 -5.05
C LEU A 30 -4.27 7.65 -5.59
N ARG A 31 -5.38 6.91 -5.66
CA ARG A 31 -6.64 7.31 -6.30
C ARG A 31 -6.47 7.69 -7.78
N MET A 32 -5.48 7.11 -8.45
CA MET A 32 -5.17 7.30 -9.87
C MET A 32 -5.73 6.16 -10.72
N THR A 33 -6.89 5.65 -10.33
CA THR A 33 -7.56 4.49 -10.93
C THR A 33 -7.94 4.70 -12.40
N ASN A 34 -8.20 5.94 -12.82
CA ASN A 34 -8.36 6.32 -14.22
C ASN A 34 -7.12 6.01 -15.09
N MET A 35 -5.95 5.90 -14.48
CA MET A 35 -4.70 5.65 -15.18
C MET A 35 -4.41 4.15 -15.36
N ILE A 36 -5.24 3.28 -14.77
CA ILE A 36 -5.17 1.82 -14.93
C ILE A 36 -5.83 1.45 -16.27
N VAL A 37 -5.19 1.86 -17.35
CA VAL A 37 -5.55 1.52 -18.72
C VAL A 37 -4.31 0.92 -19.35
N PHE A 38 -4.48 -0.15 -20.12
CA PHE A 38 -3.37 -0.81 -20.80
C PHE A 38 -2.74 0.17 -21.82
N ASN A 39 -1.69 0.86 -21.37
CA ASN A 39 -1.01 1.91 -22.10
C ASN A 39 0.50 1.80 -21.85
N LYS A 40 1.29 2.51 -22.67
CA LYS A 40 2.75 2.49 -22.56
C LYS A 40 3.24 2.81 -21.15
N LYS A 41 2.61 3.74 -20.43
CA LYS A 41 3.03 4.14 -19.08
C LYS A 41 2.88 2.99 -18.08
N LEU A 42 1.71 2.35 -18.05
CA LEU A 42 1.44 1.22 -17.15
C LEU A 42 2.40 0.06 -17.44
N VAL A 43 2.57 -0.28 -18.72
CA VAL A 43 3.48 -1.35 -19.15
C VAL A 43 4.93 -1.04 -18.76
N THR A 44 5.40 0.19 -18.96
CA THR A 44 6.75 0.61 -18.54
C THR A 44 6.91 0.60 -17.02
N SER A 45 5.89 1.00 -16.26
CA SER A 45 5.89 0.92 -14.79
C SER A 45 6.06 -0.49 -14.24
N ILE A 46 5.63 -1.50 -15.00
CA ILE A 46 5.73 -2.91 -14.62
C ILE A 46 7.05 -3.51 -15.12
N LEU A 47 7.36 -3.35 -16.41
CA LEU A 47 8.51 -4.01 -17.05
C LEU A 47 9.86 -3.50 -16.54
N VAL A 48 10.01 -2.19 -16.27
CA VAL A 48 11.31 -1.65 -15.89
C VAL A 48 11.79 -2.20 -14.54
N PRO A 49 10.97 -2.17 -13.46
CA PRO A 49 11.31 -2.84 -12.21
C PRO A 49 11.53 -4.35 -12.35
N ALA A 50 10.69 -5.05 -13.13
CA ALA A 50 10.81 -6.49 -13.40
C ALA A 50 12.17 -6.86 -14.00
N VAL A 51 12.59 -6.10 -15.02
CA VAL A 51 13.85 -6.34 -15.72
C VAL A 51 15.03 -6.01 -14.82
N ILE A 52 14.98 -4.88 -14.09
CA ILE A 52 16.07 -4.47 -13.20
C ILE A 52 16.26 -5.48 -12.06
N SER A 53 15.18 -5.90 -11.40
CA SER A 53 15.26 -6.87 -10.29
C SER A 53 15.86 -8.20 -10.76
N ASN A 54 15.44 -8.70 -11.92
CA ASN A 54 15.98 -9.93 -12.49
C ASN A 54 17.43 -9.78 -12.98
N ILE A 55 17.82 -8.62 -13.53
CA ILE A 55 19.21 -8.38 -13.92
C ILE A 55 20.12 -8.45 -12.70
N LEU A 56 19.75 -7.78 -11.61
CA LEU A 56 20.51 -7.77 -10.36
C LEU A 56 20.62 -9.18 -9.76
N ARG A 57 19.57 -9.99 -9.90
CA ARG A 57 19.52 -11.38 -9.42
C ARG A 57 20.40 -12.32 -10.24
N TYR A 58 20.25 -12.36 -11.56
CA TYR A 58 20.86 -13.39 -12.41
C TYR A 58 22.26 -13.04 -12.91
N PHE A 59 22.55 -11.75 -13.15
CA PHE A 59 23.85 -11.34 -13.71
C PHE A 59 24.82 -10.83 -12.65
N PHE A 60 24.32 -10.12 -11.63
CA PHE A 60 25.15 -9.55 -10.58
C PHE A 60 25.18 -10.38 -9.29
N ASN A 61 24.30 -11.39 -9.17
CA ASN A 61 24.21 -12.28 -8.02
C ASN A 61 24.12 -11.51 -6.68
N ILE A 62 23.41 -10.37 -6.71
CA ILE A 62 23.28 -9.46 -5.56
C ILE A 62 22.38 -10.09 -4.50
N ASP A 63 22.64 -9.75 -3.24
CA ASP A 63 21.81 -10.17 -2.11
C ASP A 63 20.33 -9.75 -2.31
N MET A 64 19.41 -10.66 -2.01
CA MET A 64 17.97 -10.46 -2.22
C MET A 64 17.41 -9.27 -1.41
N THR A 65 18.00 -8.92 -0.26
CA THR A 65 17.63 -7.72 0.52
C THR A 65 17.91 -6.46 -0.29
N ILE A 66 19.10 -6.39 -0.90
CA ILE A 66 19.53 -5.24 -1.70
C ILE A 66 18.67 -5.16 -2.96
N ILE A 67 18.38 -6.30 -3.61
CA ILE A 67 17.48 -6.37 -4.77
C ILE A 67 16.10 -5.80 -4.41
N PHE A 68 15.55 -6.18 -3.25
CA PHE A 68 14.25 -5.68 -2.80
C PHE A 68 14.23 -4.16 -2.54
N ILE A 69 15.29 -3.62 -1.92
CA ILE A 69 15.42 -2.17 -1.70
C ILE A 69 15.50 -1.43 -3.04
N VAL A 70 16.36 -1.90 -3.96
CA VAL A 70 16.51 -1.30 -5.29
C VAL A 70 15.21 -1.39 -6.08
N PHE A 71 14.48 -2.49 -5.95
CA PHE A 71 13.17 -2.68 -6.55
C PHE A 71 12.16 -1.61 -6.11
N ILE A 72 11.99 -1.40 -4.79
CA ILE A 72 11.10 -0.36 -4.26
C ILE A 72 11.49 1.01 -4.80
N LEU A 73 12.78 1.35 -4.74
CA LEU A 73 13.26 2.64 -5.22
C LEU A 73 13.01 2.83 -6.72
N THR A 74 13.23 1.79 -7.52
CA THR A 74 12.98 1.80 -8.96
C THR A 74 11.50 2.00 -9.26
N MET A 75 10.60 1.28 -8.58
CA MET A 75 9.15 1.47 -8.67
C MET A 75 8.74 2.90 -8.38
N VAL A 76 9.25 3.48 -7.28
CA VAL A 76 8.92 4.85 -6.86
C VAL A 76 9.41 5.86 -7.89
N VAL A 77 10.64 5.73 -8.37
CA VAL A 77 11.21 6.62 -9.40
C VAL A 77 10.37 6.55 -10.67
N ILE A 78 10.07 5.35 -11.18
CA ILE A 78 9.33 5.18 -12.43
C ILE A 78 7.90 5.71 -12.32
N ILE A 79 7.20 5.44 -11.21
CA ILE A 79 5.86 5.99 -10.96
C ILE A 79 5.92 7.52 -10.87
N CYS A 80 6.88 8.09 -10.15
CA CYS A 80 7.02 9.53 -10.05
C CYS A 80 7.27 10.19 -11.41
N LEU A 81 8.14 9.62 -12.24
CA LEU A 81 8.47 10.14 -13.58
C LEU A 81 7.28 10.03 -14.54
N LEU A 82 6.68 8.85 -14.70
CA LEU A 82 5.64 8.59 -15.71
C LEU A 82 4.30 9.28 -15.37
N TYR A 83 4.00 9.41 -14.08
CA TYR A 83 2.79 10.07 -13.57
C TYR A 83 3.02 11.52 -13.14
N LYS A 84 4.19 12.09 -13.45
CA LYS A 84 4.55 13.50 -13.24
C LYS A 84 4.34 13.97 -11.79
N GLN A 85 4.71 13.14 -10.82
CA GLN A 85 4.67 13.49 -9.41
C GLN A 85 5.90 14.33 -9.05
N LYS A 86 5.76 15.65 -9.10
CA LYS A 86 6.90 16.59 -8.97
C LYS A 86 7.13 17.12 -7.55
N THR A 87 6.10 17.11 -6.71
CA THR A 87 6.21 17.68 -5.36
C THR A 87 6.73 16.63 -4.38
N LEU A 88 7.62 17.04 -3.47
CA LEU A 88 8.19 16.16 -2.45
C LEU A 88 7.11 15.40 -1.66
N LYS A 89 6.01 16.10 -1.34
CA LYS A 89 4.82 15.53 -0.68
C LYS A 89 4.22 14.35 -1.46
N ARG A 90 4.12 14.46 -2.79
CA ARG A 90 3.57 13.39 -3.62
C ARG A 90 4.57 12.25 -3.84
N ILE A 91 5.86 12.57 -3.93
CA ILE A 91 6.92 11.55 -3.99
C ILE A 91 6.88 10.70 -2.72
N PHE A 92 6.76 11.32 -1.55
CA PHE A 92 6.64 10.60 -0.29
C PHE A 92 5.37 9.74 -0.24
N ALA A 93 4.23 10.27 -0.71
CA ALA A 93 3.00 9.48 -0.79
C ALA A 93 3.15 8.25 -1.71
N VAL A 94 3.76 8.41 -2.89
CA VAL A 94 4.09 7.28 -3.79
C VAL A 94 4.95 6.26 -3.07
N PHE A 95 6.01 6.70 -2.40
CA PHE A 95 6.90 5.83 -1.64
C PHE A 95 6.18 5.03 -0.55
N SER A 96 5.32 5.68 0.24
CA SER A 96 4.50 5.01 1.24
C SER A 96 3.57 3.97 0.62
N PHE A 97 2.88 4.30 -0.49
CA PHE A 97 1.94 3.38 -1.13
C PHE A 97 2.61 2.19 -1.82
N VAL A 98 3.75 2.41 -2.47
CA VAL A 98 4.57 1.30 -3.01
C VAL A 98 4.99 0.38 -1.88
N SER A 99 5.48 0.95 -0.76
CA SER A 99 5.91 0.15 0.40
C SER A 99 4.76 -0.70 0.98
N VAL A 100 3.56 -0.12 1.11
CA VAL A 100 2.36 -0.85 1.56
C VAL A 100 1.97 -1.95 0.57
N ALA A 101 1.96 -1.66 -0.74
CA ALA A 101 1.62 -2.64 -1.76
C ALA A 101 2.62 -3.81 -1.79
N CYS A 102 3.92 -3.51 -1.73
CA CYS A 102 4.98 -4.52 -1.62
C CYS A 102 4.83 -5.37 -0.36
N MET A 103 4.47 -4.74 0.77
CA MET A 103 4.24 -5.46 2.03
C MET A 103 3.08 -6.45 1.90
N ILE A 104 1.94 -6.01 1.34
CA ILE A 104 0.80 -6.89 1.14
C ILE A 104 1.18 -8.06 0.23
N ASN A 105 1.87 -7.80 -0.89
CA ASN A 105 2.36 -8.85 -1.79
C ASN A 105 3.27 -9.86 -1.07
N ALA A 106 4.28 -9.37 -0.34
CA ALA A 106 5.23 -10.23 0.37
C ALA A 106 4.54 -11.07 1.46
N MET A 107 3.58 -10.50 2.19
CA MET A 107 2.85 -11.23 3.23
C MET A 107 1.95 -12.33 2.64
N LEU A 108 1.27 -12.00 1.54
CA LEU A 108 0.47 -12.95 0.78
C LEU A 108 1.33 -14.12 0.26
N GLU A 109 2.51 -13.83 -0.29
CA GLU A 109 3.46 -14.84 -0.75
C GLU A 109 3.96 -15.75 0.38
N ILE A 110 4.35 -15.19 1.53
CA ILE A 110 4.82 -15.99 2.69
C ILE A 110 3.75 -16.97 3.16
N VAL A 111 2.52 -16.49 3.33
CA VAL A 111 1.39 -17.31 3.78
C VAL A 111 1.14 -18.44 2.79
N ASN A 112 1.08 -18.10 1.50
CA ASN A 112 0.80 -19.06 0.44
C ASN A 112 1.92 -20.11 0.32
N PHE A 113 3.18 -19.71 0.34
CA PHE A 113 4.32 -20.62 0.24
C PHE A 113 4.33 -21.64 1.39
N LYS A 114 4.01 -21.19 2.62
CA LYS A 114 3.93 -22.08 3.78
C LYS A 114 2.77 -23.06 3.67
N VAL A 115 1.59 -22.61 3.24
CA VAL A 115 0.42 -23.48 3.02
C VAL A 115 0.74 -24.54 1.98
N ILE A 116 1.36 -24.17 0.86
CA ILE A 116 1.72 -25.12 -0.21
C ILE A 116 2.73 -26.16 0.29
N MET A 117 3.78 -25.74 1.00
CA MET A 117 4.75 -26.67 1.57
C MET A 117 4.09 -27.65 2.56
N LEU A 118 3.17 -27.18 3.40
CA LEU A 118 2.43 -28.02 4.35
C LEU A 118 1.49 -29.01 3.65
N CYS A 119 0.82 -28.60 2.58
CA CYS A 119 -0.15 -29.44 1.87
C CYS A 119 0.50 -30.44 0.90
N THR A 120 1.67 -30.12 0.34
CA THR A 120 2.31 -30.94 -0.70
C THR A 120 3.49 -31.75 -0.20
N SER A 121 4.00 -31.47 1.01
CA SER A 121 5.23 -32.06 1.55
C SER A 121 6.46 -31.87 0.65
N ILE A 122 6.42 -30.90 -0.27
CA ILE A 122 7.54 -30.56 -1.15
C ILE A 122 8.49 -29.61 -0.42
N ASN A 123 9.78 -29.93 -0.43
CA ASN A 123 10.82 -29.10 0.15
C ASN A 123 11.08 -27.82 -0.67
N GLU A 124 11.53 -26.76 0.00
CA GLU A 124 11.77 -25.44 -0.60
C GLU A 124 12.74 -25.48 -1.79
N PHE A 125 13.77 -26.31 -1.72
CA PHE A 125 14.73 -26.49 -2.83
C PHE A 125 14.03 -26.94 -4.11
N ASN A 126 13.15 -27.93 -4.03
CA ASN A 126 12.42 -28.45 -5.19
C ASN A 126 11.38 -27.45 -5.76
N LEU A 127 10.88 -26.55 -4.91
CA LEU A 127 9.98 -25.46 -5.31
C LEU A 127 10.73 -24.33 -6.03
N LYS A 128 11.97 -24.03 -5.61
CA LYS A 128 12.78 -22.93 -6.18
C LYS A 128 13.63 -23.33 -7.38
N ASP A 129 14.03 -24.61 -7.47
CA ASP A 129 14.87 -25.10 -8.56
C ASP A 129 14.11 -25.26 -9.88
N ASN A 130 12.77 -25.28 -9.85
CA ASN A 130 11.94 -25.35 -11.04
C ASN A 130 11.02 -24.12 -11.15
N ILE A 131 11.26 -23.28 -12.16
CA ILE A 131 10.48 -22.06 -12.43
C ILE A 131 8.99 -22.37 -12.60
N ILE A 132 8.65 -23.52 -13.19
CA ILE A 132 7.25 -23.94 -13.37
C ILE A 132 6.61 -24.21 -12.01
N ASN A 133 7.32 -24.86 -11.09
CA ASN A 133 6.82 -25.10 -9.73
C ASN A 133 6.66 -23.78 -8.97
N ALA A 134 7.63 -22.87 -9.10
CA ALA A 134 7.54 -21.54 -8.50
C ALA A 134 6.32 -20.75 -9.05
N PHE A 135 6.09 -20.79 -10.36
CA PHE A 135 4.92 -20.18 -10.99
C PHE A 135 3.60 -20.81 -10.53
N VAL A 136 3.48 -22.14 -10.58
CA VAL A 136 2.26 -22.83 -10.14
C VAL A 136 1.99 -22.56 -8.66
N SER A 137 3.04 -22.49 -7.83
CA SER A 137 2.91 -22.17 -6.43
C SER A 137 2.42 -20.75 -6.18
N SER A 138 2.70 -19.79 -7.07
CA SER A 138 2.22 -18.41 -6.92
C SER A 138 0.80 -18.21 -7.46
N LEU A 139 0.27 -19.09 -8.33
CA LEU A 139 -1.06 -18.92 -8.92
C LEU A 139 -2.20 -18.64 -7.91
N PRO A 140 -2.32 -19.34 -6.77
CA PRO A 140 -3.38 -19.04 -5.79
C PRO A 140 -3.32 -17.60 -5.30
N ILE A 141 -2.12 -17.05 -5.12
CA ILE A 141 -1.93 -15.67 -4.68
C ILE A 141 -2.31 -14.67 -5.76
N ARG A 142 -1.92 -14.96 -7.02
CA ARG A 142 -2.30 -14.11 -8.16
C ARG A 142 -3.81 -14.03 -8.34
N VAL A 143 -4.53 -15.12 -8.07
CA VAL A 143 -6.01 -15.11 -8.09
C VAL A 143 -6.59 -14.20 -7.00
N VAL A 144 -6.04 -14.24 -5.78
CA VAL A 144 -6.47 -13.36 -4.68
C VAL A 144 -6.17 -11.90 -5.01
N GLU A 145 -4.96 -11.59 -5.48
CA GLU A 145 -4.52 -10.26 -5.89
C GLU A 145 -5.40 -9.66 -6.98
N LEU A 146 -5.64 -10.42 -8.06
CA LEU A 146 -6.54 -10.02 -9.15
C LEU A 146 -7.98 -9.86 -8.64
N GLY A 147 -8.43 -10.72 -7.74
CA GLY A 147 -9.74 -10.62 -7.10
C GLY A 147 -9.92 -9.30 -6.34
N ILE A 148 -8.92 -8.92 -5.53
CA ILE A 148 -8.92 -7.64 -4.80
C ILE A 148 -8.99 -6.46 -5.77
N ILE A 149 -8.17 -6.47 -6.83
CA ILE A 149 -8.15 -5.42 -7.85
C ILE A 149 -9.51 -5.31 -8.56
N VAL A 150 -10.08 -6.44 -9.01
CA VAL A 150 -11.38 -6.46 -9.73
C VAL A 150 -12.52 -5.96 -8.85
N LEU A 151 -12.58 -6.41 -7.59
CA LEU A 151 -13.58 -5.94 -6.62
C LEU A 151 -13.50 -4.43 -6.43
N TYR A 152 -12.27 -3.91 -6.27
CA TYR A 152 -12.04 -2.48 -6.11
C TYR A 152 -12.48 -1.70 -7.35
N LEU A 153 -12.04 -2.11 -8.55
CA LEU A 153 -12.41 -1.46 -9.82
C LEU A 153 -13.93 -1.45 -10.04
N ARG A 154 -14.62 -2.54 -9.71
CA ARG A 154 -16.09 -2.65 -9.85
C ARG A 154 -16.85 -1.74 -8.88
N LYS A 155 -16.33 -1.55 -7.67
CA LYS A 155 -16.93 -0.69 -6.63
C LYS A 155 -16.30 0.70 -6.56
N ARG A 156 -15.50 1.06 -7.56
CA ARG A 156 -14.70 2.28 -7.59
C ARG A 156 -15.51 3.55 -7.33
N LYS A 157 -16.67 3.74 -7.98
CA LYS A 157 -17.50 4.94 -7.76
C LYS A 157 -17.89 5.10 -6.29
N TYR A 158 -18.24 3.99 -5.63
CA TYR A 158 -18.58 4.00 -4.20
C TYR A 158 -17.38 4.35 -3.32
N PHE A 159 -16.19 3.80 -3.62
CA PHE A 159 -14.98 4.08 -2.84
C PHE A 159 -14.43 5.49 -3.07
N ASP A 160 -14.38 5.94 -4.33
CA ASP A 160 -13.87 7.27 -4.69
C ASP A 160 -14.81 8.39 -4.21
N GLU A 161 -16.14 8.22 -4.27
CA GLU A 161 -17.11 9.24 -3.85
C GLU A 161 -17.32 9.27 -2.33
N LYS A 162 -17.39 8.11 -1.66
CA LYS A 162 -17.73 8.03 -0.22
C LYS A 162 -16.51 8.16 0.70
N ILE A 163 -15.32 7.80 0.21
CA ILE A 163 -14.02 8.03 0.88
C ILE A 163 -13.33 9.27 0.27
N ASN A 164 -14.11 10.26 -0.19
CA ASN A 164 -13.57 11.56 -0.62
C ASN A 164 -13.13 12.44 0.56
N THR A 165 -13.01 11.87 1.76
CA THR A 165 -12.23 12.46 2.83
C THR A 165 -10.79 12.57 2.34
N ASN A 166 -10.32 13.81 2.22
CA ASN A 166 -8.99 14.16 1.74
C ASN A 166 -8.00 13.92 2.90
N ILE A 167 -7.95 12.68 3.40
CA ILE A 167 -7.20 12.23 4.58
C ILE A 167 -5.75 12.72 4.52
N TRP A 168 -5.15 12.69 3.33
CA TRP A 168 -3.81 13.20 3.07
C TRP A 168 -3.68 14.71 3.14
N LYS A 169 -4.71 15.46 2.72
CA LYS A 169 -4.73 16.92 2.88
C LYS A 169 -4.75 17.27 4.37
N THR A 170 -5.50 16.53 5.19
CA THR A 170 -5.56 16.74 6.64
C THR A 170 -4.26 16.31 7.33
N LEU A 171 -3.73 15.13 7.00
CA LEU A 171 -2.43 14.65 7.49
C LEU A 171 -1.29 15.63 7.25
N ILE A 172 -1.31 16.35 6.13
CA ILE A 172 -0.23 17.26 5.72
C ILE A 172 -0.49 18.71 6.16
N LYS A 173 -1.73 19.07 6.50
CA LYS A 173 -2.10 20.41 6.95
C LYS A 173 -1.60 20.68 8.38
N ASP A 174 -1.56 19.62 9.19
CA ASP A 174 -1.11 19.67 10.57
C ASP A 174 0.31 19.09 10.66
N GLU A 175 1.26 19.90 11.12
CA GLU A 175 2.69 19.55 11.18
C GLU A 175 2.95 18.37 12.12
N GLU A 176 2.16 18.24 13.19
CA GLU A 176 2.31 17.17 14.18
C GLU A 176 1.81 15.83 13.61
N LEU A 177 0.66 15.84 12.93
CA LEU A 177 0.14 14.65 12.23
C LEU A 177 1.01 14.25 11.04
N ALA A 178 1.59 15.22 10.34
CA ALA A 178 2.52 14.95 9.24
C ALA A 178 3.76 14.22 9.77
N LEU A 179 4.35 14.74 10.86
CA LEU A 179 5.50 14.13 11.54
C LEU A 179 5.17 12.73 12.07
N PHE A 180 4.02 12.56 12.73
CA PHE A 180 3.58 11.25 13.24
C PHE A 180 3.37 10.23 12.11
N SER A 181 2.78 10.65 10.98
CA SER A 181 2.61 9.77 9.81
C SER A 181 3.94 9.39 9.16
N LEU A 182 4.92 10.30 9.20
CA LEU A 182 6.26 10.06 8.69
C LEU A 182 7.01 9.06 9.58
N ILE A 183 6.95 9.25 10.90
CA ILE A 183 7.50 8.31 11.89
C ILE A 183 6.85 6.93 11.74
N ALA A 184 5.51 6.87 11.67
CA ALA A 184 4.78 5.62 11.48
C ALA A 184 5.16 4.92 10.17
N SER A 185 5.35 5.68 9.09
CA SER A 185 5.80 5.14 7.79
C SER A 185 7.22 4.60 7.87
N VAL A 186 8.16 5.33 8.49
CA VAL A 186 9.55 4.87 8.69
C VAL A 186 9.58 3.61 9.55
N PHE A 187 8.81 3.58 10.64
CA PHE A 187 8.73 2.42 11.53
C PHE A 187 8.14 1.21 10.82
N ASN A 188 7.11 1.39 10.00
CA ASN A 188 6.55 0.35 9.14
C ASN A 188 7.57 -0.13 8.10
N ILE A 189 8.38 0.75 7.52
CA ILE A 189 9.43 0.34 6.57
C ILE A 189 10.52 -0.47 7.26
N ILE A 190 10.99 -0.03 8.44
CA ILE A 190 11.95 -0.79 9.25
C ILE A 190 11.36 -2.17 9.58
N TRP A 191 10.08 -2.22 9.94
CA TRP A 191 9.37 -3.48 10.19
C TRP A 191 9.21 -4.34 8.94
N ILE A 192 8.94 -3.75 7.77
CA ILE A 192 8.85 -4.47 6.49
C ILE A 192 10.22 -5.06 6.14
N VAL A 193 11.29 -4.27 6.25
CA VAL A 193 12.66 -4.73 5.98
C VAL A 193 13.05 -5.83 6.96
N ALA A 194 12.75 -5.66 8.25
CA ALA A 194 12.99 -6.67 9.27
C ALA A 194 12.17 -7.94 8.99
N ALA A 195 10.90 -7.80 8.60
CA ALA A 195 10.02 -8.93 8.31
C ALA A 195 10.44 -9.68 7.05
N VAL A 196 10.74 -8.98 5.95
CA VAL A 196 11.27 -9.59 4.73
C VAL A 196 12.59 -10.28 5.03
N LYS A 197 13.51 -9.60 5.74
CA LYS A 197 14.79 -10.19 6.13
C LYS A 197 14.60 -11.44 6.99
N ILE A 198 13.85 -11.37 8.08
CA ILE A 198 13.69 -12.48 9.04
C ILE A 198 12.87 -13.63 8.42
N PHE A 199 11.74 -13.33 7.76
CA PHE A 199 10.80 -14.37 7.31
C PHE A 199 11.07 -14.89 5.92
N VAL A 200 11.47 -14.02 4.97
CA VAL A 200 11.71 -14.41 3.57
C VAL A 200 13.16 -14.81 3.36
N LEU A 201 14.12 -14.08 3.95
CA LEU A 201 15.54 -14.24 3.61
C LEU A 201 16.29 -15.14 4.59
N ASP A 202 16.16 -14.90 5.89
CA ASP A 202 16.77 -15.70 6.97
C ASP A 202 15.96 -16.97 7.27
N LYS A 203 14.87 -17.19 6.52
CA LYS A 203 14.04 -18.41 6.57
C LYS A 203 13.56 -18.75 7.99
N PHE A 204 13.31 -17.74 8.83
CA PHE A 204 13.04 -17.96 10.25
C PHE A 204 11.82 -18.85 10.50
N LEU A 205 10.81 -18.85 9.63
CA LEU A 205 9.62 -19.74 9.75
C LEU A 205 9.84 -21.16 9.19
N ILE A 206 10.99 -21.40 8.56
CA ILE A 206 11.35 -22.65 7.87
C ILE A 206 12.45 -23.38 8.65
N ASN A 207 13.44 -22.65 9.17
CA ASN A 207 14.59 -23.20 9.89
C ASN A 207 14.42 -23.22 11.41
N SER A 208 13.39 -22.55 11.96
CA SER A 208 13.20 -22.58 13.41
C SER A 208 12.66 -23.94 13.86
N SER A 209 13.33 -24.53 14.84
CA SER A 209 12.79 -25.57 15.73
C SER A 209 11.69 -25.04 16.67
N LEU A 210 11.04 -23.94 16.29
CA LEU A 210 9.99 -23.31 17.08
C LEU A 210 8.69 -24.07 16.84
N GLU A 211 7.95 -24.28 17.93
CA GLU A 211 6.60 -24.82 17.86
C GLU A 211 5.74 -23.96 16.93
N THR A 212 4.88 -24.63 16.16
CA THR A 212 4.05 -24.03 15.10
C THR A 212 3.21 -22.85 15.61
N GLN A 213 2.86 -22.85 16.90
CA GLN A 213 2.13 -21.79 17.57
C GLN A 213 2.95 -20.49 17.68
N THR A 214 4.23 -20.58 18.04
CA THR A 214 5.12 -19.42 18.19
C THR A 214 5.41 -18.79 16.83
N THR A 215 5.60 -19.63 15.81
CA THR A 215 5.73 -19.24 14.41
C THR A 215 4.49 -18.48 13.90
N LEU A 216 3.29 -18.99 14.22
CA LEU A 216 2.01 -18.33 13.90
C LEU A 216 1.80 -17.03 14.66
N LEU A 217 2.15 -16.97 15.94
CA LEU A 217 2.05 -15.77 16.77
C LEU A 217 2.95 -14.65 16.24
N ILE A 218 4.20 -14.99 15.87
CA ILE A 218 5.15 -14.05 15.29
C ILE A 218 4.64 -13.56 13.92
N LEU A 219 4.15 -14.47 13.07
CA LEU A 219 3.58 -14.11 11.76
C LEU A 219 2.36 -13.19 11.93
N MET A 220 1.48 -13.50 12.88
CA MET A 220 0.34 -12.65 13.22
C MET A 220 0.82 -11.29 13.74
N GLY A 221 1.81 -11.21 14.63
CA GLY A 221 2.35 -9.93 15.10
C GLY A 221 2.91 -9.08 13.96
N VAL A 222 3.60 -9.70 13.02
CA VAL A 222 4.25 -9.02 11.88
C VAL A 222 3.25 -8.54 10.84
N ILE A 223 2.13 -9.24 10.66
CA ILE A 223 1.07 -8.86 9.72
C ILE A 223 0.10 -7.88 10.38
N VAL A 224 -0.36 -8.21 11.60
CA VAL A 224 -1.43 -7.50 12.29
C VAL A 224 -0.95 -6.15 12.80
N VAL A 225 0.26 -6.04 13.36
CA VAL A 225 0.73 -4.77 13.94
C VAL A 225 0.84 -3.65 12.90
N PRO A 226 1.49 -3.84 11.73
CA PRO A 226 1.58 -2.77 10.73
C PRO A 226 0.22 -2.41 10.11
N ILE A 227 -0.65 -3.41 9.89
CA ILE A 227 -2.03 -3.18 9.42
C ILE A 227 -2.83 -2.38 10.44
N ILE A 228 -2.76 -2.75 11.73
CA ILE A 228 -3.41 -2.01 12.82
C ILE A 228 -2.87 -0.58 12.90
N ILE A 229 -1.56 -0.36 12.75
CA ILE A 229 -0.98 0.99 12.74
C ILE A 229 -1.59 1.84 11.62
N TYR A 230 -1.74 1.30 10.41
CA TYR A 230 -2.40 2.01 9.31
C TYR A 230 -3.89 2.24 9.52
N ILE A 231 -4.61 1.25 10.06
CA ILE A 231 -6.03 1.37 10.41
C ILE A 231 -6.22 2.46 11.46
N CYS A 232 -5.43 2.44 12.54
CA CYS A 232 -5.45 3.45 13.59
C CYS A 232 -5.16 4.84 13.04
N LEU A 233 -4.15 4.97 12.17
CA LEU A 233 -3.84 6.24 11.51
C LEU A 233 -5.02 6.73 10.65
N PHE A 234 -5.64 5.84 9.87
CA PHE A 234 -6.81 6.16 9.05
C PHE A 234 -8.01 6.62 9.89
N PHE A 235 -8.36 5.87 10.94
CA PHE A 235 -9.46 6.23 11.85
C PHE A 235 -9.19 7.52 12.63
N SER A 236 -7.93 7.77 13.02
CA SER A 236 -7.55 8.99 13.72
C SER A 236 -7.77 10.21 12.82
N VAL A 237 -7.32 10.14 11.57
CA VAL A 237 -7.52 11.24 10.60
C VAL A 237 -9.00 11.40 10.26
N TYR A 238 -9.74 10.31 10.11
CA TYR A 238 -11.19 10.36 9.89
C TYR A 238 -11.92 11.06 11.04
N ASN A 239 -11.59 10.73 12.29
CA ASN A 239 -12.19 11.35 13.47
C ASN A 239 -11.84 12.84 13.59
N ILE A 240 -10.61 13.22 13.25
CA ILE A 240 -10.20 14.64 13.22
C ILE A 240 -11.03 15.40 12.18
N GLN A 241 -11.19 14.86 10.97
CA GLN A 241 -12.00 15.50 9.93
C GLN A 241 -13.47 15.59 10.32
N ALA A 242 -14.04 14.55 10.92
CA ALA A 242 -15.41 14.57 11.41
C ALA A 242 -15.61 15.65 12.48
N ARG A 243 -14.63 15.82 13.38
CA ARG A 243 -14.63 16.87 14.41
C ARG A 243 -14.49 18.26 13.80
N GLU A 244 -13.57 18.46 12.85
CA GLU A 244 -13.39 19.74 12.14
C GLU A 244 -14.68 20.15 11.42
N ALA A 245 -15.30 19.22 10.66
CA ALA A 245 -16.55 19.48 9.95
C ALA A 245 -17.72 19.79 10.92
N TYR A 246 -17.77 19.13 12.07
CA TYR A 246 -18.76 19.42 13.11
C TYR A 246 -18.57 20.82 13.70
N ILE A 247 -17.34 21.23 14.01
CA ILE A 247 -17.03 22.57 14.54
C ILE A 247 -17.37 23.66 13.52
N GLU A 248 -17.04 23.45 12.25
CA GLU A 248 -17.34 24.40 11.17
C GLU A 248 -18.86 24.60 11.02
N ARG A 249 -19.64 23.51 11.07
CA ARG A 249 -21.10 23.56 11.05
C ARG A 249 -21.65 24.31 12.27
N LEU A 250 -21.16 24.00 13.48
CA LEU A 250 -21.59 24.67 14.71
C LEU A 250 -21.33 26.18 14.67
N ASN A 251 -20.16 26.59 14.18
CA ASN A 251 -19.81 28.01 14.01
C ASN A 251 -20.73 28.71 13.00
N THR A 252 -21.05 28.03 11.89
CA THR A 252 -21.97 28.56 10.88
C THR A 252 -23.37 28.75 11.45
N ASP A 253 -23.85 27.78 12.22
CA ASP A 253 -25.18 27.85 12.86
C ASP A 253 -25.21 28.95 13.94
N LEU A 254 -24.12 29.15 14.69
CA LEU A 254 -23.96 30.26 15.66
C LEU A 254 -23.99 31.63 14.98
N ILE A 255 -23.30 31.80 13.84
CA ILE A 255 -23.32 33.06 13.08
C ILE A 255 -24.74 33.37 12.61
N LYS A 256 -25.44 32.38 12.03
CA LYS A 256 -26.84 32.55 11.60
C LYS A 256 -27.77 32.89 12.76
N ALA A 257 -27.58 32.27 13.93
CA ALA A 257 -28.36 32.59 15.12
C ALA A 257 -28.13 34.03 15.58
N ARG A 258 -26.88 34.51 15.56
CA ARG A 258 -26.55 35.92 15.89
C ARG A 258 -27.18 36.90 14.90
N GLU A 259 -27.11 36.63 13.60
CA GLU A 259 -27.73 37.47 12.57
C GLU A 259 -29.26 37.55 12.74
N ASN A 260 -29.90 36.43 13.07
CA ASN A 260 -31.35 36.39 13.31
C ASN A 260 -31.75 37.14 14.58
N LEU A 261 -30.95 37.07 15.65
CA LEU A 261 -31.18 37.86 16.86
C LEU A 261 -31.05 39.37 16.58
N ALA A 262 -30.00 39.79 15.87
CA ALA A 262 -29.80 41.20 15.50
C ALA A 262 -30.97 41.75 14.65
N LYS A 263 -31.49 40.96 13.70
CA LYS A 263 -32.68 41.33 12.91
C LYS A 263 -33.94 41.47 13.77
N ASN A 264 -34.12 40.60 14.76
CA ASN A 264 -35.26 40.65 15.67
C ASN A 264 -35.17 41.84 16.64
N GLU A 265 -33.97 42.24 17.05
CA GLU A 265 -33.74 43.45 17.85
C GLU A 265 -34.06 44.72 17.05
N ILE A 266 -33.59 44.83 15.81
CA ILE A 266 -33.94 45.94 14.90
C ILE A 266 -35.46 46.02 14.68
N HIS A 267 -36.13 44.89 14.51
CA HIS A 267 -37.60 44.86 14.41
C HIS A 267 -38.28 45.32 15.71
N ARG A 268 -37.77 44.94 16.88
CA ARG A 268 -38.32 45.38 18.18
C ARG A 268 -38.16 46.89 18.40
N ASP A 269 -37.03 47.46 18.01
CA ASP A 269 -36.78 48.89 18.17
C ASP A 269 -37.65 49.72 17.23
N ASN A 270 -37.89 49.26 15.99
CA ASN A 270 -38.83 49.89 15.06
C ASN A 270 -40.29 49.88 15.56
N TYR A 271 -40.70 48.89 16.37
CA TYR A 271 -42.04 48.85 16.96
C TYR A 271 -42.18 49.72 18.22
N LYS A 272 -41.08 50.06 18.91
CA LYS A 272 -41.11 50.96 20.08
C LYS A 272 -41.11 52.45 19.71
N GLY A 273 -40.74 52.81 18.48
CA GLY A 273 -40.71 54.19 18.00
C GLY A 273 -42.03 54.77 17.47
N ASN A 274 -43.13 53.99 17.49
CA ASN A 274 -44.44 54.39 16.96
C ASN A 274 -45.52 54.54 18.05
N TYR A 275 -45.20 55.19 19.17
CA TYR A 275 -46.18 55.69 20.14
C TYR A 275 -46.06 57.20 20.29
#